data_AF-A0A0F4NSJ9-F1
#
_entry.id   AF-A0A0F4NSJ9-F1
#
_cell.length_a   1.000
_cell.length_b   1.000
_cell.length_c   1.000
_cell.angle_alpha   90.00
_cell.angle_beta   90.00
_cell.angle_gamma   90.00
#
_symmetry.space_group_name_H-M   'P 1'
#
loop_
_entity.id
_entity.type
_entity.pdbx_description
1 polymer ?
#
loop_
_entity_poly.entity_id
_entity_poly.type
_entity_poly.pdbx_seq_one_letter_code
_entity_poly.pdbx_strand_id
1 'polypeptide(L)'
;MRCLTLFTLLFSATLWANTLVLSGISDDELKLSIQSSWLHCEPQVWCSDELFYYRESFIAEARISPQKFSIQLFAEYSAHLLSQLQLHLRQDGFSLTSVNIEEMEFDVASALKEVSAPEADRDLVLFLNRYPPEAMRTIYWQNPNWEARLFSDGELVSLTVTPR
;
A
#
# COMPACT_ATOMS: atom_id res chain seq x y z
N MET A 1 52.77 -15.78 27.56
CA MET A 1 52.18 -15.47 26.24
C MET A 1 50.67 -15.60 26.36
N ARG A 2 49.93 -14.48 26.34
CA ARG A 2 48.46 -14.46 26.44
C ARG A 2 47.91 -14.19 25.04
N CYS A 3 47.26 -15.18 24.45
CA CYS A 3 46.65 -15.09 23.13
C CYS A 3 45.26 -14.44 23.30
N LEU A 4 45.12 -13.18 22.89
CA LEU A 4 43.81 -12.54 22.77
C LEU A 4 43.18 -13.04 21.46
N THR A 5 42.19 -13.91 21.57
CA THR A 5 41.31 -14.27 20.45
C THR A 5 40.29 -13.15 20.24
N LEU A 6 40.46 -12.41 19.13
CA LEU A 6 39.49 -11.45 18.63
C LEU A 6 38.29 -12.23 18.09
N PHE A 7 37.13 -12.11 18.73
CA PHE A 7 35.85 -12.60 18.19
C PHE A 7 35.31 -11.52 17.25
N THR A 8 35.51 -11.68 15.94
CA THR A 8 34.80 -10.87 14.94
C THR A 8 33.36 -11.35 14.86
N LEU A 9 32.45 -10.62 15.52
CA LEU A 9 31.01 -10.71 15.30
C LEU A 9 30.72 -10.29 13.86
N LEU A 10 30.55 -11.28 12.98
CA LEU A 10 29.91 -11.11 11.69
C LEU A 10 28.43 -10.77 11.97
N PHE A 11 28.09 -9.49 11.96
CA PHE A 11 26.71 -9.05 11.82
C PHE A 11 26.27 -9.40 10.40
N SER A 12 25.62 -10.55 10.25
CA SER A 12 24.82 -10.87 9.08
C SER A 12 23.66 -9.88 9.06
N ALA A 13 23.78 -8.81 8.28
CA ALA A 13 22.62 -8.00 7.94
C ALA A 13 21.71 -8.88 7.07
N THR A 14 20.72 -9.52 7.69
CA THR A 14 19.57 -10.08 6.96
C THR A 14 18.85 -8.88 6.37
N LEU A 15 19.17 -8.53 5.12
CA LEU A 15 18.34 -7.63 4.33
C LEU A 15 16.94 -8.25 4.33
N TRP A 16 15.98 -7.53 4.91
CA TRP A 16 14.61 -8.00 5.07
C TRP A 16 14.05 -8.36 3.68
N ALA A 17 13.83 -9.65 3.43
CA ALA A 17 13.34 -10.16 2.15
C ALA A 17 11.83 -9.91 1.95
N ASN A 18 11.18 -9.20 2.88
CA ASN A 18 9.73 -9.05 2.96
C ASN A 18 9.30 -7.62 2.63
N THR A 19 9.97 -6.94 1.70
CA THR A 19 9.59 -5.60 1.26
C THR A 19 8.79 -5.66 -0.03
N LEU A 20 7.55 -5.17 0.00
CA LEU A 20 6.73 -4.96 -1.18
C LEU A 20 7.18 -3.68 -1.89
N VAL A 21 7.40 -3.76 -3.20
CA VAL A 21 7.63 -2.61 -4.08
C VAL A 21 6.75 -2.79 -5.30
N LEU A 22 5.87 -1.83 -5.57
CA LEU A 22 4.89 -1.92 -6.67
C LEU A 22 5.39 -1.23 -7.95
N SER A 23 6.42 -0.39 -7.84
CA SER A 23 7.01 0.26 -9.00
C SER A 23 7.69 -0.74 -9.94
N GLY A 24 7.20 -0.84 -11.18
CA GLY A 24 7.88 -1.56 -12.26
C GLY A 24 7.87 -3.08 -12.21
N ILE A 25 7.25 -3.69 -11.18
CA ILE A 25 7.07 -5.14 -11.10
C ILE A 25 5.83 -5.59 -11.88
N SER A 26 5.94 -6.69 -12.63
CA SER A 26 4.80 -7.33 -13.30
C SER A 26 3.96 -8.16 -12.32
N ASP A 27 2.73 -8.50 -12.71
CA ASP A 27 1.86 -9.33 -11.89
C ASP A 27 2.40 -10.75 -11.71
N ASP A 28 3.00 -11.33 -12.75
CA ASP A 28 3.59 -12.66 -12.70
C ASP A 28 4.85 -12.73 -11.81
N GLU A 29 5.73 -11.74 -11.87
CA GLU A 29 6.90 -11.65 -10.98
C GLU A 29 6.46 -11.56 -9.51
N LEU A 30 5.44 -10.75 -9.24
CA LEU A 30 4.92 -10.56 -7.88
C LEU A 30 4.21 -11.82 -7.36
N LYS A 31 3.42 -12.52 -8.18
CA LYS A 31 2.83 -13.81 -7.83
C LYS A 31 3.90 -14.84 -7.45
N LEU A 32 4.96 -14.96 -8.26
CA LEU A 32 6.06 -15.90 -8.00
C LEU A 32 6.81 -15.56 -6.70
N SER A 33 7.06 -14.27 -6.45
CA SER A 33 7.65 -13.80 -5.20
C SER A 33 6.80 -14.19 -3.99
N ILE A 34 5.48 -13.92 -4.04
CA ILE A 34 4.54 -14.28 -2.96
C ILE A 34 4.50 -15.79 -2.75
N GLN A 35 4.32 -16.58 -3.82
CA GLN A 35 4.19 -18.03 -3.72
C GLN A 35 5.46 -18.72 -3.19
N SER A 36 6.63 -18.08 -3.34
CA SER A 36 7.91 -18.61 -2.87
C SER A 36 8.27 -18.18 -1.44
N SER A 37 7.67 -17.11 -0.91
CA SER A 37 8.08 -16.50 0.37
C SER A 37 6.99 -16.44 1.43
N TRP A 38 5.71 -16.41 1.05
CA TRP A 38 4.59 -16.29 1.97
C TRP A 38 4.02 -17.66 2.36
N LEU A 39 3.36 -17.73 3.52
CA LEU A 39 2.73 -18.95 4.01
C LEU A 39 1.43 -19.22 3.24
N HIS A 40 1.24 -20.43 2.75
CA HIS A 40 -0.05 -20.85 2.18
C HIS A 40 -1.07 -21.13 3.30
N CYS A 41 -1.99 -20.19 3.53
CA CYS A 41 -2.91 -20.18 4.67
C CYS A 41 -4.30 -20.77 4.33
N GLU A 42 -4.81 -20.55 3.13
CA GLU A 42 -6.08 -21.10 2.64
C GLU A 42 -5.97 -21.47 1.15
N PRO A 43 -6.93 -22.20 0.55
CA PRO A 43 -6.91 -22.46 -0.89
C PRO A 43 -6.80 -21.17 -1.70
N GLN A 44 -5.72 -21.03 -2.47
CA GLN A 44 -5.43 -19.84 -3.28
C GLN A 44 -5.15 -18.57 -2.47
N VAL A 45 -4.81 -18.70 -1.18
CA VAL A 45 -4.48 -17.57 -0.30
C VAL A 45 -3.11 -17.78 0.33
N TRP A 46 -2.29 -16.73 0.24
CA TRP A 46 -0.97 -16.64 0.85
C TRP A 46 -0.97 -15.51 1.87
N CYS A 47 -0.35 -15.74 3.02
CA CYS A 47 -0.34 -14.82 4.15
C CYS A 47 1.10 -14.50 4.58
N SER A 48 1.32 -13.26 5.01
CA SER A 48 2.54 -12.83 5.71
C SER A 48 2.15 -12.07 6.97
N ASP A 49 2.64 -12.50 8.12
CA ASP A 49 2.39 -11.82 9.41
C ASP A 49 3.15 -10.49 9.51
N GLU A 50 4.24 -10.34 8.76
CA GLU A 50 5.03 -9.12 8.69
C GLU A 50 5.54 -8.91 7.26
N LEU A 51 4.93 -7.95 6.56
CA LEU A 51 5.37 -7.44 5.28
C LEU A 51 5.65 -5.94 5.39
N PHE A 52 6.80 -5.50 4.92
CA PHE A 52 7.12 -4.09 4.86
C PHE A 52 6.65 -3.50 3.54
N TYR A 53 5.90 -2.40 3.60
CA TYR A 53 5.71 -1.53 2.45
C TYR A 53 6.44 -0.23 2.75
N TYR A 54 7.60 -0.07 2.12
CA TYR A 54 8.66 0.85 2.51
C TYR A 54 9.12 0.67 3.97
N ARG A 55 8.68 1.52 4.89
CA ARG A 55 9.12 1.52 6.31
C ARG A 55 8.07 1.02 7.28
N GLU A 56 6.84 0.85 6.79
CA GLU A 56 5.70 0.45 7.62
C GLU A 56 5.48 -1.05 7.49
N SER A 57 5.20 -1.72 8.61
CA SER A 57 4.90 -3.15 8.63
C SER A 57 3.39 -3.40 8.61
N PHE A 58 3.01 -4.48 7.94
CA PHE A 58 1.61 -4.89 7.76
C PHE A 58 1.49 -6.39 7.92
N ILE A 59 0.29 -6.82 8.32
CA ILE A 59 -0.19 -8.16 8.00
C ILE A 59 -0.65 -8.11 6.54
N ALA A 60 -0.28 -9.12 5.75
CA ALA A 60 -0.59 -9.15 4.34
C ALA A 60 -1.28 -10.46 3.93
N GLU A 61 -2.27 -10.34 3.06
CA GLU A 61 -2.96 -11.46 2.40
C GLU A 61 -2.86 -11.26 0.89
N ALA A 62 -2.55 -12.33 0.16
CA ALA A 62 -2.58 -12.35 -1.29
C ALA A 62 -3.48 -13.48 -1.77
N ARG A 63 -4.44 -13.16 -2.63
CA ARG A 63 -5.29 -14.13 -3.30
C ARG A 63 -4.79 -14.33 -4.72
N ILE A 64 -4.33 -15.53 -5.05
CA ILE A 64 -3.78 -15.86 -6.38
C ILE A 64 -4.57 -17.03 -6.96
N SER A 65 -5.38 -16.72 -7.97
CA SER A 65 -6.18 -17.67 -8.74
C SER A 65 -6.05 -17.38 -10.23
N PRO A 66 -6.44 -18.30 -11.12
CA PRO A 66 -6.38 -18.05 -12.57
C PRO A 66 -7.22 -16.85 -13.03
N GLN A 67 -8.25 -16.45 -12.27
CA GLN A 67 -9.17 -15.36 -12.63
C GLN A 67 -8.95 -14.08 -11.81
N LYS A 68 -8.27 -14.16 -10.67
CA LYS A 68 -8.16 -13.06 -9.72
C LYS A 68 -6.80 -13.06 -9.04
N PHE A 69 -6.14 -11.91 -9.07
CA PHE A 69 -4.98 -11.60 -8.27
C PHE A 69 -5.23 -10.33 -7.47
N SER A 70 -5.04 -10.39 -6.15
CA SER A 70 -5.14 -9.22 -5.27
C SER A 70 -4.22 -9.38 -4.07
N ILE A 71 -3.63 -8.27 -3.63
CA ILE A 71 -2.86 -8.19 -2.39
C ILE A 71 -3.59 -7.23 -1.46
N GLN A 72 -3.70 -7.57 -0.18
CA GLN A 72 -4.29 -6.72 0.84
C GLN A 72 -3.32 -6.60 2.01
N LEU A 73 -3.01 -5.36 2.38
CA LEU A 73 -2.22 -5.01 3.55
C LEU A 73 -3.16 -4.47 4.62
N PHE A 74 -2.92 -4.83 5.88
CA PHE A 74 -3.71 -4.42 7.03
C PHE A 74 -2.82 -3.96 8.16
N ALA A 75 -3.21 -2.86 8.82
CA ALA A 75 -2.58 -2.35 10.03
C ALA A 75 -3.56 -1.49 10.83
N GLU A 76 -3.28 -1.31 12.12
CA GLU A 76 -4.04 -0.38 12.96
C GLU A 76 -3.97 1.05 12.43
N TYR A 77 -5.07 1.78 12.55
CA TYR A 77 -5.14 3.15 12.08
C TYR A 77 -4.24 4.08 12.87
N SER A 78 -3.51 4.92 12.14
CA SER A 78 -3.07 6.21 12.63
C SER A 78 -3.08 7.22 11.49
N ALA A 79 -3.34 8.49 11.80
CA ALA A 79 -3.26 9.57 10.81
C ALA A 79 -1.87 9.63 10.13
N HIS A 80 -0.82 9.25 10.86
CA HIS A 80 0.53 9.15 10.32
C HIS A 80 0.62 8.04 9.26
N LEU A 81 0.20 6.81 9.57
CA LEU A 81 0.25 5.68 8.67
C LEU A 81 -0.56 5.93 7.40
N LEU A 82 -1.79 6.44 7.54
CA LEU A 82 -2.63 6.81 6.41
C LEU A 82 -1.93 7.82 5.48
N SER A 83 -1.20 8.79 6.05
CA SER A 83 -0.42 9.76 5.26
C SER A 83 0.78 9.10 4.58
N GLN A 84 1.50 8.21 5.28
CA GLN A 84 2.64 7.49 4.71
C GLN A 84 2.22 6.61 3.53
N LEU A 85 1.11 5.89 3.64
CA LEU A 85 0.59 5.06 2.55
C LEU A 85 0.29 5.88 1.28
N GLN A 86 -0.30 7.05 1.42
CA GLN A 86 -0.56 7.94 0.27
C GLN A 86 0.75 8.45 -0.35
N LEU A 87 1.77 8.75 0.46
CA LEU A 87 3.09 9.15 -0.03
C LEU A 87 3.82 8.00 -0.72
N HIS A 88 3.76 6.79 -0.18
CA HIS A 88 4.34 5.58 -0.77
C HIS A 88 3.69 5.23 -2.10
N LEU A 89 2.37 5.31 -2.20
CA LEU A 89 1.65 5.14 -3.47
C LEU A 89 2.13 6.17 -4.51
N ARG A 90 2.29 7.44 -4.12
CA ARG A 90 2.86 8.48 -5.00
C ARG A 90 4.30 8.15 -5.43
N GLN A 91 5.13 7.62 -4.52
CA GLN A 91 6.50 7.18 -4.84
C GLN A 91 6.51 6.01 -5.84
N ASP A 92 5.55 5.10 -5.75
CA ASP A 92 5.33 4.02 -6.72
C ASP A 92 4.64 4.46 -8.03
N GLY A 93 4.48 5.77 -8.23
CA GLY A 93 3.94 6.35 -9.46
C GLY A 93 2.42 6.27 -9.57
N PHE A 94 1.70 5.96 -8.49
CA PHE A 94 0.24 6.02 -8.49
C PHE A 94 -0.24 7.48 -8.54
N SER A 95 -1.31 7.68 -9.29
CA SER A 95 -2.08 8.91 -9.33
C SER A 95 -3.43 8.69 -8.65
N LEU A 96 -3.83 9.66 -7.83
CA LEU A 96 -5.12 9.67 -7.19
C LEU A 96 -6.23 9.81 -8.24
N THR A 97 -7.24 8.94 -8.19
CA THR A 97 -8.38 8.94 -9.14
C THR A 97 -9.63 9.50 -8.50
N SER A 98 -9.99 9.03 -7.31
CA SER A 98 -11.13 9.55 -6.55
C SER A 98 -10.98 9.33 -5.05
N VAL A 99 -11.75 10.10 -4.29
CA VAL A 99 -11.83 9.99 -2.83
C VAL A 99 -13.30 9.91 -2.45
N ASN A 100 -13.68 8.91 -1.67
CA ASN A 100 -14.98 8.82 -1.02
C ASN A 100 -14.81 8.97 0.49
N ILE A 101 -15.54 9.90 1.11
CA ILE A 101 -15.56 10.12 2.57
C ILE A 101 -17.01 10.34 2.99
N GLU A 102 -17.51 9.54 3.94
CA GLU A 102 -18.89 9.65 4.46
C GLU A 102 -19.94 9.78 3.33
N GLU A 103 -19.85 8.90 2.33
CA GLU A 103 -20.74 8.84 1.14
C GLU A 103 -20.58 9.98 0.12
N MET A 104 -19.74 10.97 0.40
CA MET A 104 -19.43 12.05 -0.53
C MET A 104 -18.21 11.68 -1.38
N GLU A 105 -18.29 11.92 -2.68
CA GLU A 105 -17.20 11.62 -3.62
C GLU A 105 -16.58 12.90 -4.20
N PHE A 106 -15.25 12.88 -4.32
CA PHE A 106 -14.47 13.79 -5.14
C PHE A 106 -13.75 13.00 -6.23
N ASP A 107 -14.20 13.14 -7.49
CA ASP A 107 -13.56 12.54 -8.66
C ASP A 107 -12.50 13.50 -9.23
N VAL A 108 -11.23 13.15 -9.05
CA VAL A 108 -10.09 13.95 -9.49
C VAL A 108 -9.97 13.95 -11.01
N ALA A 109 -10.26 12.83 -11.66
CA ALA A 109 -10.18 12.72 -13.12
C ALA A 109 -11.25 13.56 -13.81
N SER A 110 -12.42 13.67 -13.21
CA SER A 110 -13.49 14.58 -13.67
C SER A 110 -13.14 16.04 -13.37
N ALA A 111 -12.63 16.37 -12.17
CA ALA A 111 -12.22 17.74 -11.83
C ALA A 111 -11.15 18.29 -12.80
N LEU A 112 -10.14 17.49 -13.14
CA LEU A 112 -9.07 17.88 -14.07
C LEU A 112 -9.54 18.13 -15.53
N LYS A 113 -10.74 17.70 -15.90
CA LYS A 113 -11.34 18.00 -17.21
C LYS A 113 -12.05 19.35 -17.22
N GLU A 114 -12.57 19.79 -16.08
CA GLU A 114 -13.39 20.98 -15.94
C GLU A 114 -12.58 22.21 -15.52
N VAL A 115 -11.57 22.02 -14.66
CA VAL A 115 -10.77 23.11 -14.08
C VAL A 115 -9.26 22.86 -14.24
N SER A 116 -8.47 23.91 -13.98
CA SER A 116 -7.01 23.81 -14.01
C SER A 116 -6.47 22.88 -12.90
N ALA A 117 -5.31 22.26 -13.10
CA ALA A 117 -4.71 21.38 -12.09
C ALA A 117 -4.51 22.04 -10.70
N PRO A 118 -4.05 23.30 -10.57
CA PRO A 118 -3.97 23.97 -9.27
C PRO A 118 -5.34 24.21 -8.61
N GLU A 119 -6.38 24.40 -9.40
CA GLU A 119 -7.75 24.59 -8.91
C GLU A 119 -8.35 23.27 -8.43
N ALA A 120 -8.20 22.19 -9.21
CA ALA A 120 -8.57 20.84 -8.79
C ALA A 120 -7.84 20.41 -7.51
N ASP A 121 -6.54 20.72 -7.39
CA ASP A 121 -5.75 20.43 -6.20
C ASP A 121 -6.27 21.19 -4.96
N ARG A 122 -6.54 22.49 -5.11
CA ARG A 122 -7.16 23.30 -4.06
C ARG A 122 -8.50 22.70 -3.62
N ASP A 123 -9.36 22.35 -4.56
CA ASP A 123 -10.71 21.84 -4.25
C ASP A 123 -10.66 20.47 -3.58
N LEU A 124 -9.73 19.61 -3.99
CA LEU A 124 -9.45 18.33 -3.33
C LEU A 124 -9.00 18.55 -1.88
N VAL A 125 -8.06 19.47 -1.63
CA VAL A 125 -7.59 19.77 -0.27
C VAL A 125 -8.74 20.30 0.60
N LEU A 126 -9.60 21.16 0.06
CA LEU A 126 -10.80 21.65 0.76
C LEU A 126 -11.79 20.52 1.06
N PHE A 127 -11.97 19.58 0.13
CA PHE A 127 -12.79 18.40 0.33
C PHE A 127 -12.25 17.51 1.46
N LEU A 128 -10.95 17.18 1.44
CA LEU A 128 -10.30 16.35 2.45
C LEU A 128 -10.38 16.97 3.85
N ASN A 129 -10.14 18.28 3.97
CA ASN A 129 -10.11 18.99 5.24
C ASN A 129 -11.51 19.21 5.87
N ARG A 130 -12.60 18.92 5.15
CA ARG A 130 -13.96 19.01 5.70
C ARG A 130 -14.24 17.93 6.75
N TYR A 131 -13.52 16.81 6.68
CA TYR A 131 -13.78 15.64 7.50
C TYR A 131 -12.67 15.43 8.53
N PRO A 132 -13.00 14.91 9.73
CA PRO A 132 -11.99 14.56 10.72
C PRO A 132 -11.09 13.44 10.17
N PRO A 133 -9.82 13.31 10.64
CA PRO A 133 -8.90 12.27 10.17
C PRO A 133 -9.42 10.84 10.29
N GLU A 134 -10.27 10.57 11.29
CA GLU A 134 -10.84 9.27 11.61
C GLU A 134 -12.09 8.94 10.77
N ALA A 135 -12.65 9.91 10.03
CA ALA A 135 -13.83 9.66 9.19
C ALA A 135 -13.55 8.55 8.17
N MET A 136 -14.56 7.71 7.98
CA MET A 136 -14.47 6.57 7.08
C MET A 136 -14.22 7.06 5.66
N ARG A 137 -13.18 6.53 5.02
CA ARG A 137 -12.76 6.93 3.68
C ARG A 137 -12.28 5.77 2.85
N THR A 138 -12.54 5.87 1.55
CA THR A 138 -11.91 5.06 0.52
C THR A 138 -11.23 5.99 -0.47
N ILE A 139 -9.94 5.77 -0.71
CA ILE A 139 -9.11 6.56 -1.61
C ILE A 139 -8.66 5.63 -2.74
N TYR A 140 -8.98 5.99 -3.97
CA TYR A 140 -8.66 5.20 -5.15
C TYR A 140 -7.46 5.77 -5.89
N TRP A 141 -6.56 4.88 -6.27
CA TRP A 141 -5.28 5.19 -6.88
C TRP A 141 -5.06 4.27 -8.07
N GLN A 142 -4.34 4.75 -9.09
CA GLN A 142 -3.94 3.90 -10.20
C GLN A 142 -2.56 4.29 -10.74
N ASN A 143 -1.82 3.31 -11.24
CA ASN A 143 -0.68 3.51 -12.13
C ASN A 143 -0.92 2.67 -13.42
N PRO A 144 0.03 2.60 -14.37
CA PRO A 144 -0.16 1.84 -15.60
C PRO A 144 -0.44 0.33 -15.40
N ASN A 145 0.05 -0.28 -14.32
CA ASN A 145 0.01 -1.72 -14.10
C ASN A 145 -0.99 -2.14 -13.01
N TRP A 146 -1.32 -1.22 -12.10
CA TRP A 146 -2.00 -1.52 -10.85
C TRP A 146 -3.08 -0.51 -10.51
N GLU A 147 -4.15 -1.01 -9.93
CA GLU A 147 -5.15 -0.25 -9.18
C GLU A 147 -4.92 -0.47 -7.69
N ALA A 148 -5.12 0.57 -6.88
CA ALA A 148 -5.01 0.50 -5.44
C ALA A 148 -6.19 1.19 -4.76
N ARG A 149 -6.77 0.49 -3.77
CA ARG A 149 -7.83 0.99 -2.89
C ARG A 149 -7.28 1.10 -1.48
N LEU A 150 -7.11 2.32 -1.00
CA LEU A 150 -6.73 2.63 0.37
C LEU A 150 -8.00 2.94 1.18
N PHE A 151 -8.31 2.10 2.15
CA PHE A 151 -9.47 2.23 3.02
C PHE A 151 -9.04 2.52 4.45
N SER A 152 -9.83 3.34 5.16
CA SER A 152 -9.67 3.62 6.58
C SER A 152 -11.03 3.92 7.20
N ASP A 153 -11.28 3.41 8.40
CA ASP A 153 -12.49 3.67 9.20
C ASP A 153 -12.20 4.34 10.56
N GLY A 154 -10.94 4.69 10.81
CA GLY A 154 -10.50 5.28 12.07
C GLY A 154 -10.01 4.25 13.10
N GLU A 155 -10.19 2.96 12.84
CA GLU A 155 -9.65 1.87 13.66
C GLU A 155 -8.62 1.04 12.88
N LEU A 156 -8.89 0.79 11.60
CA LEU A 156 -8.07 0.01 10.70
C LEU A 156 -7.71 0.82 9.46
N VAL A 157 -6.52 0.58 8.91
CA VAL A 157 -6.16 0.96 7.54
C VAL A 157 -5.92 -0.30 6.73
N SER A 158 -6.45 -0.33 5.51
CA SER A 158 -6.14 -1.39 4.55
C SER A 158 -5.78 -0.84 3.18
N LEU A 159 -4.77 -1.44 2.55
CA LEU A 159 -4.39 -1.17 1.17
C LEU A 159 -4.65 -2.43 0.35
N THR A 160 -5.59 -2.37 -0.58
CA THR A 160 -5.81 -3.44 -1.56
C THR A 160 -5.19 -3.04 -2.89
N VAL A 161 -4.42 -3.93 -3.51
CA VAL A 161 -3.77 -3.73 -4.81
C VAL A 161 -4.19 -4.85 -5.77
N THR A 162 -4.57 -4.48 -6.98
CA THR A 162 -4.99 -5.41 -8.04
C THR A 162 -4.38 -5.01 -9.38
N PRO A 163 -4.04 -5.96 -10.27
CA PRO A 163 -3.64 -5.63 -11.64
C PRO A 163 -4.72 -4.83 -12.37
N ARG A 164 -4.30 -3.98 -13.30
CA ARG A 164 -5.17 -3.20 -14.17
C ARG A 164 -5.48 -3.92 -15.49
#